data_AF-A0A9E2XY50-F1
#
_entry.id   AF-A0A9E2XY50-F1
#
_cell.length_a   1.000
_cell.length_b   1.000
_cell.length_c   1.000
_cell.angle_alpha   90.00
_cell.angle_beta   90.00
_cell.angle_gamma   90.00
#
_symmetry.space_group_name_H-M   'P 1'
#
loop_
_entity.id
_entity.type
_entity.pdbx_description
1 polymer ?
#
loop_
_entity_poly.entity_id
_entity_poly.type
_entity_poly.pdbx_seq_one_letter_code
_entity_poly.pdbx_strand_id
1 'polypeptide(L)'
;MPLLENAKHERFAQALAAGKSAVDAYAFAGYRRNRGHASTLRKNPKLLKRVDEILESRGQIQGRGALAAIERARLTKSTVIDMLIADRELARKNGQSSAAIRATELIGIGLGMFMRRTDNRHTHERRFSDMPEEEQEAYMAELLAQAREVIEDEKRRLIEGEAHEVSGDAQENQRDGSNDGR
;
A
#
# COMPACT_ATOMS: atom_id res chain seq x y z
N MET A 1 -17.86 -14.00 -27.96
CA MET A 1 -16.58 -14.67 -27.63
C MET A 1 -16.89 -16.07 -27.15
N PRO A 2 -16.48 -17.13 -27.84
CA PRO A 2 -16.84 -18.48 -27.41
C PRO A 2 -16.12 -18.79 -26.10
N LEU A 3 -16.90 -19.06 -25.05
CA LEU A 3 -16.38 -19.59 -23.79
C LEU A 3 -15.80 -20.99 -24.06
N LEU A 4 -14.81 -21.40 -23.27
CA LEU A 4 -14.46 -22.82 -23.22
C LEU A 4 -15.71 -23.63 -22.83
N GLU A 5 -15.91 -24.78 -23.47
CA GLU A 5 -17.05 -25.68 -23.21
C GLU A 5 -17.18 -26.07 -21.73
N ASN A 6 -16.05 -26.14 -21.02
CA ASN A 6 -16.02 -26.41 -19.59
C ASN A 6 -15.90 -25.12 -18.77
N ALA A 7 -16.98 -24.78 -18.05
CA ALA A 7 -17.03 -23.60 -17.19
C ALA A 7 -15.94 -23.56 -16.10
N LYS A 8 -15.48 -24.72 -15.60
CA LYS A 8 -14.38 -24.77 -14.61
C LYS A 8 -13.03 -24.42 -15.24
N HIS A 9 -12.82 -24.80 -16.50
CA HIS A 9 -11.63 -24.42 -17.26
C HIS A 9 -11.60 -22.92 -17.55
N GLU A 10 -12.76 -22.34 -17.86
CA GLU A 10 -12.90 -20.90 -18.04
C GLU A 10 -12.58 -20.13 -16.75
N ARG A 11 -13.12 -20.55 -15.60
CA ARG A 11 -12.81 -19.96 -14.29
C ARG A 11 -11.32 -20.09 -13.93
N PHE A 12 -10.73 -21.23 -14.25
CA PHE A 12 -9.29 -21.48 -14.07
C PHE A 12 -8.44 -20.52 -14.92
N ALA A 13 -8.78 -20.34 -16.21
CA ALA A 13 -8.10 -19.41 -17.11
C ALA A 13 -8.25 -17.95 -16.64
N GLN A 14 -9.44 -17.52 -16.22
CA GLN A 14 -9.68 -16.18 -15.70
C GLN A 14 -8.89 -15.88 -14.41
N ALA A 15 -8.75 -16.89 -13.54
CA ALA A 15 -7.97 -16.82 -12.31
C ALA A 15 -6.46 -16.75 -12.57
N LEU A 16 -5.96 -17.53 -13.54
CA LEU A 16 -4.56 -17.44 -13.99
C LEU A 16 -4.25 -16.07 -14.61
N ALA A 17 -5.13 -15.57 -15.48
CA ALA A 17 -5.01 -14.24 -16.07
C ALA A 17 -5.14 -13.10 -15.03
N ALA A 18 -5.66 -13.38 -13.84
CA ALA A 18 -5.70 -12.45 -12.71
C ALA A 18 -4.43 -12.52 -11.82
N GLY A 19 -3.44 -13.34 -12.19
CA GLY A 19 -2.17 -13.46 -11.47
C GLY A 19 -2.17 -14.47 -10.31
N LYS A 20 -3.23 -15.28 -10.14
CA LYS A 20 -3.24 -16.33 -9.10
C LYS A 20 -2.27 -17.45 -9.44
N SER A 21 -1.71 -18.08 -8.40
CA SER A 21 -0.89 -19.29 -8.56
C SER A 21 -1.73 -20.41 -9.17
N ALA A 22 -1.11 -21.37 -9.87
CA ALA A 22 -1.84 -22.47 -10.50
C ALA A 22 -2.67 -23.28 -9.48
N VAL A 23 -2.15 -23.46 -8.26
CA VAL A 23 -2.83 -24.20 -7.20
C VAL A 23 -4.06 -23.44 -6.70
N ASP A 24 -3.93 -22.13 -6.54
CA ASP A 24 -5.02 -21.29 -6.02
C ASP A 24 -6.07 -21.02 -7.10
N ALA A 25 -5.65 -20.88 -8.37
CA ALA A 25 -6.55 -20.85 -9.51
C ALA A 25 -7.36 -22.15 -9.63
N TYR A 26 -6.73 -23.30 -9.35
CA TYR A 26 -7.38 -24.61 -9.39
C TYR A 26 -8.44 -24.75 -8.31
N ALA A 27 -8.11 -24.37 -7.07
CA ALA A 27 -9.08 -24.33 -5.97
C ALA A 27 -10.22 -23.34 -6.27
N PHE A 28 -9.90 -22.14 -6.77
CA PHE A 28 -10.87 -21.11 -7.11
C PHE A 28 -11.84 -21.53 -8.23
N ALA A 29 -11.37 -22.35 -9.18
CA ALA A 29 -12.21 -22.92 -10.23
C ALA A 29 -13.18 -24.01 -9.72
N GLY A 30 -13.13 -24.37 -8.43
CA GLY A 30 -14.00 -25.37 -7.80
C GLY A 30 -13.46 -26.79 -7.90
N TYR A 31 -12.14 -26.97 -8.02
CA TYR A 31 -11.47 -28.26 -7.89
C TYR A 31 -10.92 -28.46 -6.48
N ARG A 32 -10.75 -29.71 -6.06
CA ARG A 32 -10.00 -30.01 -4.84
C ARG A 32 -8.55 -29.63 -5.03
N ARG A 33 -7.97 -28.95 -4.04
CA ARG A 33 -6.60 -28.44 -4.11
C ARG A 33 -5.62 -29.58 -4.35
N ASN A 34 -4.99 -29.60 -5.53
CA ASN A 34 -4.00 -30.60 -5.91
C ASN A 34 -2.97 -29.97 -6.85
N ARG A 35 -1.70 -29.92 -6.40
CA ARG A 35 -0.61 -29.27 -7.12
C ARG A 35 -0.26 -29.98 -8.44
N GLY A 36 -0.30 -31.31 -8.46
CA GLY A 36 0.02 -32.11 -9.65
C GLY A 36 -0.99 -31.84 -10.77
N HIS A 37 -2.28 -31.95 -10.45
CA HIS A 37 -3.34 -31.69 -11.42
C HIS A 37 -3.40 -30.22 -11.87
N ALA A 38 -3.18 -29.27 -10.96
CA ALA A 38 -3.09 -27.86 -11.31
C ALA A 38 -1.94 -27.58 -12.32
N SER A 39 -0.79 -28.21 -12.13
CA SER A 39 0.36 -28.08 -13.03
C SER A 39 0.08 -28.69 -14.41
N THR A 40 -0.52 -29.88 -14.46
CA THR A 40 -0.93 -30.52 -15.71
C THR A 40 -1.97 -29.69 -16.44
N LEU A 41 -2.97 -29.17 -15.73
CA LEU A 41 -4.03 -28.37 -16.33
C LEU A 41 -3.50 -27.04 -16.88
N ARG A 42 -2.57 -26.38 -16.19
CA ARG A 42 -1.88 -25.17 -16.68
C ARG A 42 -1.14 -25.39 -18.01
N LYS A 43 -0.63 -26.60 -18.26
CA LYS A 43 0.10 -26.94 -19.49
C LYS A 43 -0.81 -27.21 -20.69
N ASN A 44 -2.13 -27.25 -20.51
CA ASN A 44 -3.04 -27.53 -21.61
C ASN A 44 -3.03 -26.37 -22.64
N PRO A 45 -2.74 -26.64 -23.92
CA PRO A 45 -2.63 -25.59 -24.94
C PRO A 45 -3.92 -24.79 -25.14
N LYS A 46 -5.10 -25.42 -24.99
CA LYS A 46 -6.40 -24.72 -25.10
C LYS A 46 -6.59 -23.70 -23.98
N LEU A 47 -6.11 -24.01 -22.78
CA LEU A 47 -6.19 -23.12 -21.63
C LEU A 47 -5.19 -21.97 -21.72
N LEU A 48 -3.96 -22.25 -22.17
CA LEU A 48 -2.95 -21.20 -22.40
C LEU A 48 -3.43 -20.20 -23.44
N LYS A 49 -3.91 -20.68 -24.60
CA LYS A 49 -4.50 -19.82 -25.62
C LYS A 49 -5.64 -18.96 -25.06
N ARG A 50 -6.51 -19.53 -24.22
CA ARG A 50 -7.59 -18.78 -23.58
C ARG A 50 -7.09 -17.73 -22.58
N VAL A 51 -6.07 -18.05 -21.80
CA VAL A 51 -5.41 -17.08 -20.91
C VAL A 51 -4.81 -15.94 -21.71
N ASP A 52 -4.15 -16.24 -22.83
CA ASP A 52 -3.59 -15.23 -23.73
C ASP A 52 -4.68 -14.33 -24.32
N GLU A 53 -5.80 -14.89 -24.81
CA GLU A 53 -6.98 -14.12 -25.27
C GLU A 53 -7.57 -13.22 -24.17
N ILE A 54 -7.63 -13.71 -22.92
CA ILE A 54 -8.10 -12.94 -21.76
C ILE A 54 -7.10 -11.83 -21.42
N LEU A 55 -5.80 -12.10 -21.49
CA LEU A 55 -4.76 -11.11 -21.22
C LEU A 55 -4.67 -10.07 -22.34
N GLU A 56 -4.90 -10.45 -23.59
CA GLU A 56 -4.97 -9.54 -24.74
C GLU A 56 -6.18 -8.62 -24.62
N SER A 57 -7.36 -9.17 -24.33
CA SER A 57 -8.58 -8.39 -24.08
C SER A 57 -8.49 -7.53 -22.81
N ARG A 58 -7.87 -8.04 -21.73
CA ARG A 58 -7.57 -7.23 -20.54
C ARG A 58 -6.47 -6.21 -20.80
N GLY A 59 -5.53 -6.47 -21.69
CA GLY A 59 -4.53 -5.52 -22.18
C GLY A 59 -5.18 -4.32 -22.86
N GLN A 60 -6.28 -4.54 -23.58
CA GLN A 60 -7.13 -3.45 -24.09
C GLN A 60 -7.85 -2.64 -23.00
N ILE A 61 -8.01 -3.18 -21.78
CA ILE A 61 -8.70 -2.53 -20.65
C ILE A 61 -7.71 -1.90 -19.65
N GLN A 62 -6.60 -2.56 -19.33
CA GLN A 62 -5.52 -2.04 -18.47
C GLN A 62 -4.57 -1.09 -19.21
N GLY A 63 -4.66 -1.04 -20.54
CA GLY A 63 -3.83 -0.23 -21.41
C GLY A 63 -4.31 1.19 -21.71
N ARG A 64 -5.47 1.64 -21.21
CA ARG A 64 -5.97 2.98 -21.57
C ARG A 64 -5.25 4.15 -20.89
N GLY A 65 -4.48 3.90 -19.81
CA GLY A 65 -3.66 4.94 -19.17
C GLY A 65 -2.21 5.01 -19.69
N ALA A 66 -1.59 3.85 -19.95
CA ALA A 66 -0.15 3.76 -20.24
C ALA A 66 0.20 3.12 -21.61
N LEU A 67 -0.63 2.24 -22.16
CA LEU A 67 -0.37 1.59 -23.46
C LEU A 67 -0.93 2.38 -24.66
N ALA A 68 -1.96 3.21 -24.48
CA ALA A 68 -2.48 4.07 -25.54
C ALA A 68 -1.49 5.16 -26.00
N ALA A 69 -0.44 5.43 -25.23
CA ALA A 69 0.71 6.24 -25.65
C ALA A 69 1.76 5.40 -26.40
N ILE A 70 1.95 4.13 -25.99
CA ILE A 70 2.94 3.21 -26.57
C ILE A 70 2.50 2.70 -27.95
N GLU A 71 1.22 2.38 -28.13
CA GLU A 71 0.67 1.87 -29.40
C GLU A 71 0.58 2.97 -30.48
N ARG A 72 0.37 4.23 -30.08
CA ARG A 72 0.45 5.39 -31.01
C ARG A 72 1.90 5.70 -31.46
N ALA A 73 2.91 5.22 -30.73
CA ALA A 73 4.31 5.58 -30.99
C ALA A 73 5.21 4.39 -31.43
N ARG A 74 4.72 3.14 -31.42
CA ARG A 74 5.50 1.92 -31.74
C ARG A 74 6.91 1.91 -31.09
N LEU A 75 7.04 2.41 -29.86
CA LEU A 75 8.35 2.47 -29.20
C LEU A 75 8.74 1.10 -28.68
N THR A 76 9.91 0.61 -29.11
CA THR A 76 10.53 -0.60 -28.56
C THR A 76 11.45 -0.22 -27.39
N LYS A 77 11.84 -1.21 -26.57
CA LYS A 77 12.80 -1.00 -25.47
C LYS A 77 14.12 -0.39 -25.95
N SER A 78 14.61 -0.81 -27.11
CA SER A 78 15.84 -0.26 -27.70
C SER A 78 15.65 1.21 -28.06
N THR A 79 14.53 1.57 -28.69
CA THR A 79 14.25 2.97 -29.05
C THR A 79 14.20 3.87 -27.81
N VAL A 80 13.59 3.40 -26.71
CA VAL A 80 13.55 4.17 -25.45
C VAL A 80 14.95 4.34 -24.86
N ILE A 81 15.81 3.32 -24.93
CA ILE A 81 17.20 3.41 -24.48
C ILE A 81 17.97 4.44 -25.33
N ASP A 82 17.81 4.41 -26.65
CA ASP A 82 18.47 5.36 -27.56
C ASP A 82 18.04 6.80 -27.27
N MET A 83 16.75 7.03 -27.02
CA MET A 83 16.23 8.34 -26.60
C MET A 83 16.84 8.80 -25.28
N LEU A 84 16.92 7.93 -24.27
CA LEU A 84 17.52 8.26 -22.98
C LEU A 84 19.01 8.58 -23.10
N ILE A 85 19.73 7.94 -24.02
CA ILE A 85 21.13 8.27 -24.33
C ILE A 85 21.22 9.67 -24.93
N ALA A 86 20.35 10.01 -25.89
CA ALA A 86 20.31 11.34 -26.50
C ALA A 86 19.99 12.43 -25.47
N ASP A 87 18.99 12.19 -24.62
CA ASP A 87 18.59 13.11 -23.55
C ASP A 87 19.70 13.31 -22.52
N ARG A 88 20.43 12.25 -22.16
CA ARG A 88 21.60 12.31 -21.27
C ARG A 88 22.69 13.20 -21.85
N GLU A 89 23.00 13.06 -23.14
CA GLU A 89 24.03 13.88 -23.78
C GLU A 89 23.59 15.34 -23.91
N LEU A 90 22.32 15.61 -24.21
CA LEU A 90 21.76 16.95 -24.21
C LEU A 90 21.82 17.59 -22.81
N ALA A 91 21.42 16.86 -21.78
CA ALA A 91 21.49 17.31 -20.39
C ALA A 91 22.93 17.65 -19.97
N ARG A 92 23.92 16.86 -20.39
CA ARG A 92 25.35 17.14 -20.14
C ARG A 92 25.80 18.44 -20.79
N LYS A 93 25.44 18.66 -22.06
CA LYS A 93 25.76 19.90 -22.77
C LYS A 93 25.18 21.13 -22.09
N ASN A 94 23.98 20.99 -21.52
CA ASN A 94 23.29 22.07 -20.81
C ASN A 94 23.72 22.20 -19.33
N GLY A 95 24.72 21.44 -18.86
CA GLY A 95 25.15 21.46 -17.46
C GLY A 95 24.14 20.89 -16.46
N GLN A 96 23.10 20.19 -16.94
CA GLN A 96 22.04 19.61 -16.12
C GLN A 96 22.44 18.22 -15.60
N SER A 97 23.39 18.20 -14.66
CA SER A 97 23.98 16.97 -14.12
C SER A 97 22.94 16.02 -13.51
N SER A 98 21.92 16.55 -12.82
CA SER A 98 20.85 15.73 -12.20
C SER A 98 20.01 14.98 -13.25
N ALA A 99 19.65 15.64 -14.35
CA ALA A 99 18.92 15.03 -15.45
C ALA A 99 19.77 13.96 -16.17
N ALA A 100 21.06 14.23 -16.39
CA ALA A 100 21.98 13.26 -16.99
C ALA A 100 22.18 12.01 -16.13
N ILE A 101 22.28 12.17 -14.81
CA ILE A 101 22.35 11.06 -13.86
C ILE A 101 21.05 10.26 -13.89
N ARG A 102 19.89 10.93 -13.89
CA ARG A 102 18.59 10.27 -13.93
C ARG A 102 18.40 9.43 -15.20
N ALA A 103 18.78 9.96 -16.36
CA ALA A 103 18.76 9.22 -17.62
C ALA A 103 19.66 7.96 -17.55
N THR A 104 20.85 8.09 -16.95
CA THR A 104 21.77 6.96 -16.74
C THR A 104 21.18 5.88 -15.82
N GLU A 105 20.51 6.29 -14.74
CA GLU A 105 19.82 5.38 -13.82
C GLU A 105 18.71 4.61 -14.54
N LEU A 106 17.88 5.30 -15.34
CA LEU A 106 16.79 4.69 -16.09
C LEU A 106 17.30 3.68 -17.14
N ILE A 107 18.40 3.99 -17.83
CA ILE A 107 19.07 3.05 -18.73
C ILE A 107 19.49 1.79 -17.97
N GLY A 108 20.16 1.93 -16.82
CA GLY A 108 20.60 0.79 -16.03
C GLY A 108 19.44 -0.04 -15.45
N ILE A 109 18.32 0.59 -15.08
CA ILE A 109 17.09 -0.12 -14.69
C ILE A 109 16.54 -0.91 -15.89
N GLY A 110 16.48 -0.30 -17.08
CA GLY A 110 16.02 -0.95 -18.31
C GLY A 110 16.87 -2.16 -18.72
N LEU A 111 18.18 -2.11 -18.45
CA LEU A 111 19.14 -3.19 -18.67
C LEU A 111 19.19 -4.22 -17.52
N GLY A 112 18.48 -3.98 -16.42
CA GLY A 112 18.50 -4.86 -15.23
C GLY A 112 19.75 -4.75 -14.36
N MET A 113 20.58 -3.73 -14.56
CA MET A 113 21.77 -3.45 -13.74
C MET A 113 21.43 -2.86 -12.37
N PHE A 114 20.28 -2.19 -12.27
CA PHE A 114 19.77 -1.63 -11.02
C PHE A 114 18.39 -2.22 -10.71
N MET A 115 18.17 -2.54 -9.43
CA MET A 115 16.88 -2.97 -8.92
C MET A 115 16.35 -1.95 -7.94
N ARG A 116 15.19 -1.35 -8.23
CA ARG A 116 14.51 -0.47 -7.30
C ARG A 116 13.70 -1.32 -6.32
N ARG A 117 14.25 -1.57 -5.14
CA ARG A 117 13.50 -2.21 -4.06
C ARG A 117 12.57 -1.17 -3.45
N THR A 118 11.29 -1.49 -3.40
CA THR A 118 10.32 -0.75 -2.60
C THR A 118 9.95 -1.66 -1.44
N ASP A 119 10.28 -1.23 -0.22
CA ASP A 119 10.01 -2.00 0.98
C ASP A 119 8.56 -1.72 1.40
N ASN A 120 7.63 -2.46 0.81
CA ASN A 120 6.22 -2.41 1.22
C ASN A 120 6.10 -3.17 2.53
N ARG A 121 6.37 -2.50 3.65
CA ARG A 121 5.98 -3.01 4.96
C ARG A 121 4.46 -3.09 5.00
N HIS A 122 3.93 -4.26 4.73
CA HIS A 122 2.57 -4.59 5.12
C HIS A 122 2.59 -4.67 6.66
N THR A 123 2.15 -3.62 7.34
CA THR A 123 1.76 -3.75 8.74
C THR A 123 0.65 -4.79 8.78
N HIS A 124 0.95 -5.97 9.32
CA HIS A 124 -0.06 -6.95 9.73
C HIS A 124 -0.80 -6.48 10.99
N GLU A 125 -1.01 -5.17 11.14
CA GLU A 125 -2.00 -4.66 12.06
C GLU A 125 -3.33 -5.11 11.48
N ARG A 126 -3.97 -6.11 12.11
CA ARG A 126 -5.36 -6.45 11.79
C ARG A 126 -6.11 -5.13 11.82
N ARG A 127 -6.70 -4.73 10.69
CA ARG A 127 -7.52 -3.52 10.70
C ARG A 127 -8.61 -3.75 11.73
N PHE A 128 -8.95 -2.70 12.47
CA PHE A 128 -10.03 -2.76 13.45
C PHE A 128 -11.31 -3.35 12.84
N SER A 129 -11.56 -3.06 11.55
CA SER A 129 -12.67 -3.61 10.75
C SER A 129 -12.65 -5.12 10.53
N ASP A 130 -11.49 -5.76 10.65
CA ASP A 130 -11.27 -7.17 10.34
C ASP A 130 -11.31 -8.05 11.61
N MET A 131 -11.46 -7.41 12.77
CA MET A 131 -11.57 -8.05 14.08
C MET A 131 -13.03 -8.46 14.34
N PRO A 132 -13.32 -9.60 15.01
CA PRO A 132 -14.68 -9.94 15.43
C PRO A 132 -15.29 -8.83 16.30
N GLU A 133 -16.61 -8.62 16.22
CA GLU A 133 -17.31 -7.55 16.97
C GLU A 133 -17.05 -7.63 18.48
N GLU A 134 -16.99 -8.83 19.06
CA GLU A 134 -16.67 -9.04 20.48
C GLU A 134 -15.26 -8.52 20.86
N GLU A 135 -14.27 -8.73 19.98
CA GLU A 135 -12.91 -8.24 20.20
C GLU A 135 -12.83 -6.71 20.01
N GLN A 136 -13.64 -6.14 19.09
CA GLN A 136 -13.77 -4.70 18.91
C GLN A 136 -14.35 -4.01 20.14
N GLU A 137 -15.41 -4.58 20.71
CA GLU A 137 -16.05 -4.06 21.92
C GLU A 137 -15.10 -4.08 23.11
N ALA A 138 -14.35 -5.17 23.30
CA ALA A 138 -13.35 -5.26 24.36
C ALA A 138 -12.24 -4.22 24.20
N TYR A 139 -11.72 -4.05 22.97
CA TYR A 139 -10.71 -3.04 22.66
C TYR A 139 -11.22 -1.61 22.90
N MET A 140 -12.46 -1.32 22.47
CA MET A 140 -13.07 -0.01 22.71
C MET A 140 -13.35 0.25 24.19
N ALA A 141 -13.75 -0.77 24.94
CA ALA A 141 -13.96 -0.66 26.38
C ALA A 141 -12.65 -0.37 27.13
N GLU A 142 -11.56 -1.05 26.76
CA GLU A 142 -10.22 -0.80 27.31
C GLU A 142 -9.75 0.63 26.99
N LEU A 143 -9.91 1.07 25.74
CA LEU A 143 -9.53 2.41 25.31
C LEU A 143 -10.32 3.51 26.05
N LEU A 144 -11.63 3.30 26.23
CA LEU A 144 -12.49 4.21 26.98
C LEU A 144 -12.13 4.24 28.48
N ALA A 145 -11.70 3.12 29.05
CA ALA A 145 -11.23 3.07 30.44
C ALA A 145 -9.94 3.88 30.61
N GLN A 146 -8.96 3.71 29.72
CA GLN A 146 -7.72 4.49 29.72
C GLN A 146 -7.99 5.99 29.54
N ALA A 147 -8.89 6.36 28.62
CA ALA A 147 -9.26 7.75 28.41
C ALA A 147 -9.91 8.37 29.65
N ARG A 148 -10.76 7.61 30.36
CA ARG A 148 -11.36 8.06 31.62
C ARG A 148 -10.32 8.27 32.71
N GLU A 149 -9.35 7.37 32.83
CA GLU A 149 -8.27 7.48 33.82
C GLU A 149 -7.46 8.76 33.61
N VAL A 150 -7.08 9.06 32.36
CA VAL A 150 -6.36 10.30 32.02
C VAL A 150 -7.19 11.54 32.37
N ILE A 151 -8.49 11.54 32.06
CA ILE A 151 -9.38 12.67 32.37
C ILE A 151 -9.52 12.87 33.88
N GLU A 152 -9.66 11.79 34.65
CA GLU A 152 -9.76 11.88 36.11
C GLU A 152 -8.43 12.31 36.77
N ASP A 153 -7.30 11.90 36.22
CA ASP A 153 -5.98 12.39 36.64
C ASP A 153 -5.79 13.88 36.35
N GLU A 154 -6.22 14.35 35.18
CA GLU A 154 -6.21 15.79 34.85
C GLU A 154 -7.12 16.60 35.76
N LYS A 155 -8.35 16.12 36.02
CA LYS A 155 -9.26 16.75 36.99
C LYS A 155 -8.64 16.83 38.39
N ARG A 156 -7.99 15.76 38.84
CA ARG A 156 -7.34 15.73 40.15
C ARG A 156 -6.21 16.78 40.24
N ARG A 157 -5.39 16.90 39.19
CA ARG A 157 -4.34 17.93 39.11
C ARG A 157 -4.90 19.35 39.11
N LEU A 158 -6.03 19.59 38.44
CA LEU A 158 -6.69 20.90 38.45
C LEU A 158 -7.21 21.26 39.84
N ILE A 159 -7.86 20.33 40.54
CA ILE A 159 -8.37 20.54 41.91
C ILE A 159 -7.20 20.77 42.89
N GLU A 160 -6.09 20.03 42.76
CA GLU A 160 -4.90 20.22 43.59
C GLU A 160 -4.18 21.56 43.29
N GLY A 161 -4.21 22.02 42.05
CA GLY A 161 -3.70 23.34 41.64
C GLY A 161 -4.53 24.49 42.22
N GLU A 162 -5.86 24.41 42.13
CA GLU A 162 -6.79 25.41 42.69
C GLU A 162 -6.71 25.47 44.22
N ALA A 163 -6.51 24.33 44.90
CA ALA A 163 -6.33 24.29 46.36
C ALA A 163 -5.03 24.99 46.82
N HIS A 164 -3.99 25.02 45.98
CA HIS A 164 -2.74 25.70 46.28
C HIS A 164 -2.84 27.23 46.13
N GLU A 165 -3.64 27.73 45.17
CA GLU A 165 -3.93 29.16 45.00
C GLU A 165 -4.77 29.71 46.17
N VAL A 166 -5.83 29.00 46.58
CA VAL A 166 -6.69 29.44 47.70
C VAL A 166 -5.95 29.48 49.05
N SER A 167 -4.95 28.62 49.25
CA SER A 167 -4.09 28.60 50.45
C SER A 167 -3.06 29.74 50.46
N GLY A 168 -2.57 30.16 49.28
CA GLY A 168 -1.66 31.31 49.14
C GLY A 168 -2.33 32.63 49.50
N ASP A 169 -3.55 32.85 49.00
CA ASP A 169 -4.33 34.06 49.26
C ASP A 169 -4.72 34.22 50.75
N ALA A 170 -4.93 33.10 51.45
CA ALA A 170 -5.22 33.10 52.89
C ALA A 170 -4.00 33.48 53.76
N GLN A 171 -2.77 33.23 53.28
CA GLN A 171 -1.53 33.60 53.99
C GLN A 171 -1.08 35.03 53.69
N GLU A 172 -1.39 35.56 52.51
CA GLU A 172 -1.07 36.95 52.14
C GLU A 172 -1.96 37.94 52.90
N ASN A 173 -3.25 37.62 53.09
CA ASN A 173 -4.17 38.44 53.88
C ASN A 173 -3.88 38.49 55.40
N GLN A 174 -3.02 37.60 55.91
CA GLN A 174 -2.56 37.65 57.32
C GLN A 174 -1.27 38.46 57.51
N ARG A 175 -0.53 38.77 56.45
CA ARG A 175 0.73 39.53 56.53
C ARG A 175 0.52 41.04 56.45
N ASP A 176 -0.53 41.51 55.78
CA ASP A 176 -0.82 42.94 55.65
C ASP A 176 -1.49 43.58 56.89
N GLY A 177 -1.82 42.79 57.90
CA GLY A 177 -2.42 43.29 59.15
C GLY A 177 -1.44 43.70 60.26
N SER A 178 -0.12 43.67 60.02
CA SER A 178 0.87 43.89 61.09
C SER A 178 2.11 44.65 60.63
N ASN A 179 1.94 45.86 60.07
CA ASN A 179 3.02 46.84 60.11
C ASN A 179 2.49 48.28 60.03
N ASP A 180 1.85 48.75 61.10
CA ASP A 180 1.72 50.18 61.33
C ASP A 180 1.91 50.46 62.83
N GLY A 181 3.05 51.05 63.19
CA GLY A 181 3.31 51.37 64.59
C GLY A 181 4.76 51.66 64.99
N ARG A 182 5.18 52.90 64.68
CA ARG A 182 6.23 53.74 65.32
C ARG A 182 7.66 53.67 64.80
#